data_AF-C0E2S4-F1
#
_entry.id   AF-C0E2S4-F1
#
_cell.length_a   1.000
_cell.length_b   1.000
_cell.length_c   1.000
_cell.angle_alpha   90.00
_cell.angle_beta   90.00
_cell.angle_gamma   90.00
#
_symmetry.space_group_name_H-M   'P 1'
#
loop_
_entity.id
_entity.type
_entity.pdbx_description
1 polymer ?
#
loop_
_entity_poly.entity_id
_entity_poly.type
_entity_poly.pdbx_seq_one_letter_code
_entity_poly.pdbx_strand_id
1 'polypeptide(L)'
;MTQPKKCLISDIYHVRNGVGSIGIMGSMPLTDMNYHDLRVSAITQAAHHWGGRRQAEMFDYQYDTSFLTEGFAEHSEEQRYAELARTAVTIAAAAAKVIAERRAAIENLQAVTTTKSSDVDPVTIVDTAAEEVIRTMLTELRPGDGMIGEEGTATTATTGVTWIVDPIDGTVNFLYNQPQYAVSLAAEIDHTPVAGVVLNVATGQLWVASKNGGAITLGPHTPPRLITTSTETSLTLSLVATGFSYSAARRKKQVEILGELIGTIRDIRRRGSAALDLCAVADGQVEAYYEHATNVWDYAAGALVALEAGAVVETPPIWQPSPS
;
A
#
# COMPACT_ATOMS: atom_id res chain seq x y z
N MET A 1 28.42 -36.32 -13.76
CA MET A 1 28.44 -34.86 -13.72
C MET A 1 27.16 -34.39 -13.07
N THR A 2 27.21 -34.01 -11.80
CA THR A 2 26.11 -33.42 -11.03
C THR A 2 26.74 -32.34 -10.16
N GLN A 3 26.42 -31.10 -10.49
CA GLN A 3 26.93 -29.91 -9.82
C GLN A 3 26.38 -29.77 -8.39
N PRO A 4 27.09 -29.06 -7.49
CA PRO A 4 26.86 -29.14 -6.05
C PRO A 4 25.62 -28.38 -5.60
N LYS A 5 24.87 -28.99 -4.68
CA LYS A 5 23.95 -28.30 -3.77
C LYS A 5 24.78 -27.36 -2.89
N LYS A 6 24.45 -26.06 -2.88
CA LYS A 6 24.88 -25.14 -1.83
C LYS A 6 23.64 -24.67 -1.07
N CYS A 7 23.51 -25.20 0.14
CA CYS A 7 22.76 -24.62 1.24
C CYS A 7 23.72 -23.65 1.95
N LEU A 8 23.26 -22.44 2.30
CA LEU A 8 23.67 -21.65 3.47
C LEU A 8 22.98 -20.27 3.43
N ILE A 9 21.87 -20.14 4.16
CA ILE A 9 21.65 -19.10 5.16
C ILE A 9 20.93 -19.82 6.31
N SER A 10 21.71 -20.25 7.29
CA SER A 10 21.23 -20.70 8.59
C SER A 10 20.99 -19.46 9.48
N ASP A 11 19.95 -19.55 10.29
CA ASP A 11 19.57 -18.70 11.43
C ASP A 11 18.60 -17.54 11.14
N ILE A 12 17.34 -17.90 10.86
CA ILE A 12 16.18 -17.11 11.28
C ILE A 12 15.30 -17.99 12.18
N TYR A 13 14.98 -17.42 13.33
CA TYR A 13 14.61 -18.06 14.58
C TYR A 13 13.37 -19.00 14.53
N HIS A 14 13.53 -20.15 15.18
CA HIS A 14 12.43 -20.96 15.71
C HIS A 14 11.64 -20.16 16.76
N VAL A 15 10.36 -19.89 16.50
CA VAL A 15 9.39 -19.64 17.58
C VAL A 15 8.98 -21.01 18.14
N ARG A 16 9.50 -21.36 19.31
CA ARG A 16 8.97 -22.45 20.14
C ARG A 16 8.74 -21.94 21.56
N ASN A 17 7.46 -21.98 21.95
CA ASN A 17 6.93 -22.17 23.30
C ASN A 17 7.52 -21.37 24.48
N GLY A 18 6.71 -20.45 25.00
CA GLY A 18 6.38 -20.36 26.43
C GLY A 18 7.50 -20.22 27.46
N VAL A 19 7.56 -19.03 28.06
CA VAL A 19 8.16 -18.67 29.37
C VAL A 19 9.70 -18.59 29.40
N GLY A 20 10.24 -17.37 29.56
CA GLY A 20 11.62 -17.17 30.03
C GLY A 20 12.27 -15.82 29.69
N SER A 21 12.22 -14.90 30.67
CA SER A 21 13.17 -13.80 30.97
C SER A 21 13.54 -12.75 29.92
N ILE A 22 13.25 -11.49 30.28
CA ILE A 22 13.91 -10.26 29.81
C ILE A 22 15.42 -10.38 30.10
N GLY A 23 16.23 -10.47 29.04
CA GLY A 23 17.67 -10.32 29.09
C GLY A 23 18.08 -9.09 28.30
N ILE A 24 18.57 -8.06 28.99
CA ILE A 24 19.20 -6.89 28.38
C ILE A 24 20.48 -7.41 27.70
N MET A 25 20.47 -7.49 26.37
CA MET A 25 21.65 -7.88 25.59
C MET A 25 22.73 -6.81 25.73
N GLY A 26 23.91 -7.25 26.15
CA GLY A 26 25.10 -6.43 26.29
C GLY A 26 25.56 -5.82 24.98
N SER A 27 26.18 -4.65 25.11
CA SER A 27 26.78 -3.83 24.07
C SER A 27 27.58 -4.63 23.03
N MET A 28 27.02 -4.77 21.83
CA MET A 28 27.80 -5.03 20.61
C MET A 28 28.40 -3.70 20.11
N PRO A 29 29.65 -3.69 19.60
CA PRO A 29 30.21 -2.51 18.95
C PRO A 29 29.39 -2.17 17.71
N LEU A 30 29.06 -0.88 17.53
CA LEU A 30 28.25 -0.32 16.43
C LEU A 30 28.79 -0.56 15.01
N THR A 31 29.90 -1.27 14.83
CA THR A 31 30.62 -1.39 13.55
C THR A 31 30.28 -2.62 12.72
N ASP A 32 29.54 -3.60 13.27
CA ASP A 32 29.25 -4.88 12.59
C ASP A 32 27.76 -5.18 12.36
N MET A 33 26.85 -4.25 12.66
CA MET A 33 25.43 -4.46 12.29
C MET A 33 25.22 -4.17 10.80
N ASN A 34 24.67 -5.14 10.07
CA ASN A 34 24.24 -4.92 8.70
C ASN A 34 23.09 -3.89 8.68
N TYR A 35 22.98 -3.11 7.60
CA TYR A 35 21.91 -2.13 7.38
C TYR A 35 20.50 -2.69 7.65
N HIS A 36 20.30 -3.95 7.27
CA HIS A 36 19.07 -4.69 7.55
C HIS A 36 18.77 -4.80 9.06
N ASP A 37 19.77 -5.10 9.89
CA ASP A 37 19.60 -5.32 11.33
C ASP A 37 19.33 -4.01 12.07
N LEU A 38 20.00 -2.92 11.67
CA LEU A 38 19.72 -1.57 12.16
C LEU A 38 18.26 -1.19 11.91
N ARG A 39 17.75 -1.54 10.73
CA ARG A 39 16.38 -1.23 10.33
C ARG A 39 15.33 -2.05 11.06
N VAL A 40 15.57 -3.36 11.21
CA VAL A 40 14.73 -4.23 12.05
C VAL A 40 14.70 -3.70 13.48
N SER A 41 15.86 -3.26 14.01
CA SER A 41 15.96 -2.68 15.35
C SER A 41 15.14 -1.40 15.48
N ALA A 42 15.23 -0.47 14.52
CA ALA A 42 14.45 0.79 14.54
C ALA A 42 12.94 0.52 14.55
N ILE A 43 12.45 -0.38 13.69
CA ILE A 43 11.03 -0.76 13.62
C ILE A 43 10.58 -1.42 14.91
N THR A 44 11.40 -2.33 15.45
CA THR A 44 11.12 -3.00 16.73
C THR A 44 11.05 -2.01 17.88
N GLN A 45 11.95 -1.02 17.91
CA GLN A 45 11.95 0.05 18.91
C GLN A 45 10.71 0.92 18.77
N ALA A 46 10.30 1.30 17.56
CA ALA A 46 9.06 2.02 17.32
C ALA A 46 7.83 1.23 17.81
N ALA A 47 7.81 -0.08 17.57
CA ALA A 47 6.75 -0.97 18.05
C ALA A 47 6.68 -1.04 19.59
N HIS A 48 7.83 -1.05 20.28
CA HIS A 48 7.86 -1.05 21.75
C HIS A 48 7.30 0.23 22.37
N HIS A 49 7.45 1.37 21.69
CA HIS A 49 6.93 2.66 22.14
C HIS A 49 5.49 2.92 21.65
N TRP A 50 4.88 1.94 20.98
CA TRP A 50 3.51 2.02 20.47
C TRP A 50 2.48 1.98 21.60
N GLY A 51 2.24 3.13 22.22
CA GLY A 51 1.16 3.29 23.18
C GLY A 51 -0.19 3.22 22.47
N GLY A 52 -0.96 2.15 22.69
CA GLY A 52 -2.31 1.99 22.13
C GLY A 52 -3.20 3.16 22.54
N ARG A 53 -3.53 4.04 21.59
CA ARG A 53 -4.46 5.16 21.80
C ARG A 53 -5.85 4.77 21.31
N ARG A 54 -6.88 5.28 22.01
CA ARG A 54 -8.27 4.82 21.88
C ARG A 54 -8.85 5.18 20.51
N GLN A 55 -9.76 4.33 20.06
CA GLN A 55 -10.52 4.36 18.79
C GLN A 55 -11.21 5.69 18.43
N ALA A 56 -11.35 6.62 19.39
CA ALA A 56 -12.05 7.90 19.20
C ALA A 56 -11.23 8.99 18.47
N GLU A 57 -9.93 8.75 18.21
CA GLU A 57 -9.00 9.73 17.60
C GLU A 57 -8.35 9.19 16.32
N MET A 58 -9.03 8.32 15.56
CA MET A 58 -8.48 7.67 14.36
C MET A 58 -7.96 8.65 13.27
N PHE A 59 -8.45 9.90 13.27
CA PHE A 59 -8.07 10.94 12.30
C PHE A 59 -7.18 12.06 12.87
N ASP A 60 -6.96 12.09 14.19
CA ASP A 60 -5.88 12.85 14.84
C ASP A 60 -4.64 11.97 15.06
N TYR A 61 -4.72 10.73 14.58
CA TYR A 61 -3.64 9.78 14.56
C TYR A 61 -2.52 10.26 13.60
N GLN A 62 -1.49 10.88 14.17
CA GLN A 62 -0.25 11.14 13.45
C GLN A 62 0.57 9.85 13.39
N TYR A 63 0.77 9.33 12.18
CA TYR A 63 1.71 8.25 11.93
C TYR A 63 3.12 8.77 12.26
N ASP A 64 3.69 8.35 13.39
CA ASP A 64 5.12 8.53 13.60
C ASP A 64 5.85 7.65 12.58
N THR A 65 6.51 8.29 11.61
CA THR A 65 7.25 7.64 10.53
C THR A 65 8.72 8.00 10.55
N SER A 66 9.20 8.61 11.64
CA SER A 66 10.61 8.98 11.81
C SER A 66 11.54 7.78 11.61
N PHE A 67 11.12 6.62 12.11
CA PHE A 67 11.84 5.36 11.99
C PHE A 67 12.01 4.84 10.55
N LEU A 68 11.23 5.34 9.57
CA LEU A 68 11.35 4.87 8.17
C LEU A 68 12.70 5.22 7.55
N THR A 69 13.31 6.32 7.98
CA THR A 69 14.62 6.79 7.51
C THR A 69 15.79 6.27 8.37
N GLU A 70 15.51 5.68 9.52
CA GLU A 70 16.56 5.19 10.42
C GLU A 70 17.28 3.97 9.85
N GLY A 71 18.57 3.90 10.11
CA GLY A 71 19.43 2.82 9.64
C GLY A 71 20.01 3.06 8.24
N PHE A 72 19.44 3.93 7.40
CA PHE A 72 20.04 4.25 6.10
C PHE A 72 21.21 5.23 6.22
N ALA A 73 22.21 5.07 5.34
CA ALA A 73 23.32 6.02 5.27
C ALA A 73 22.81 7.39 4.81
N GLU A 74 23.34 8.46 5.40
CA GLU A 74 23.00 9.82 4.98
C GLU A 74 23.32 10.04 3.50
N HIS A 75 22.37 10.64 2.76
CA HIS A 75 22.43 10.91 1.33
C HIS A 75 22.46 9.67 0.42
N SER A 76 22.14 8.48 0.95
CA SER A 76 21.95 7.27 0.13
C SER A 76 20.64 7.34 -0.69
N GLU A 77 20.57 6.51 -1.74
CA GLU A 77 19.33 6.38 -2.52
C GLU A 77 18.20 5.82 -1.65
N GLU A 78 18.50 4.85 -0.79
CA GLU A 78 17.53 4.25 0.11
C GLU A 78 16.98 5.26 1.12
N GLN A 79 17.84 6.15 1.65
CA GLN A 79 17.37 7.24 2.50
C GLN A 79 16.44 8.19 1.74
N ARG A 80 16.82 8.57 0.50
CA ARG A 80 15.98 9.42 -0.36
C ARG A 80 14.61 8.76 -0.62
N TYR A 81 14.57 7.47 -0.90
CA TYR A 81 13.32 6.73 -1.13
C TYR A 81 12.48 6.65 0.15
N ALA A 82 13.11 6.46 1.31
CA ALA A 82 12.42 6.48 2.59
C ALA A 82 11.84 7.88 2.94
N GLU A 83 12.52 8.97 2.58
CA GLU A 83 11.99 10.33 2.72
C GLU A 83 10.78 10.60 1.81
N LEU A 84 10.79 10.06 0.59
CA LEU A 84 9.62 10.07 -0.30
C LEU A 84 8.47 9.28 0.34
N ALA A 85 8.73 8.11 0.92
CA ALA A 85 7.71 7.33 1.61
C ALA A 85 7.11 8.09 2.81
N ARG A 86 7.92 8.79 3.61
CA ARG A 86 7.43 9.65 4.71
C ARG A 86 6.57 10.82 4.22
N THR A 87 6.97 11.42 3.10
CA THR A 87 6.18 12.47 2.43
C THR A 87 4.83 11.90 1.98
N ALA A 88 4.83 10.72 1.35
CA ALA A 88 3.63 10.02 0.91
C ALA A 88 2.66 9.76 2.07
N VAL A 89 3.15 9.25 3.21
CA VAL A 89 2.32 8.99 4.41
C VAL A 89 1.66 10.26 4.93
N THR A 90 2.42 11.36 4.98
CA THR A 90 1.91 12.66 5.47
C THR A 90 0.76 13.15 4.59
N ILE A 91 0.92 13.05 3.28
CA ILE A 91 -0.08 13.49 2.30
C ILE A 91 -1.30 12.55 2.31
N ALA A 92 -1.08 11.23 2.34
CA ALA A 92 -2.15 10.24 2.39
C ALA A 92 -3.03 10.41 3.64
N ALA A 93 -2.43 10.71 4.80
CA ALA A 93 -3.16 10.96 6.03
C ALA A 93 -4.06 12.20 5.94
N ALA A 94 -3.58 13.28 5.31
CA ALA A 94 -4.37 14.50 5.10
C ALA A 94 -5.54 14.27 4.14
N ALA A 95 -5.31 13.54 3.04
CA ALA A 95 -6.36 13.17 2.11
C ALA A 95 -7.41 12.26 2.77
N ALA A 96 -6.97 11.24 3.52
CA ALA A 96 -7.84 10.31 4.24
C ALA A 96 -8.73 11.03 5.26
N LYS A 97 -8.20 12.06 5.95
CA LYS A 97 -8.99 12.89 6.87
C LYS A 97 -10.14 13.58 6.14
N VAL A 98 -9.88 14.22 4.99
CA VAL A 98 -10.93 14.87 4.20
C VAL A 98 -11.96 13.87 3.68
N ILE A 99 -11.53 12.69 3.21
CA ILE A 99 -12.43 11.63 2.74
C ILE A 99 -13.33 11.15 3.88
N ALA A 100 -12.77 10.91 5.07
CA ALA A 100 -13.52 10.45 6.22
C ALA A 100 -14.54 11.48 6.74
N GLU A 101 -14.14 12.75 6.84
CA GLU A 101 -15.03 13.85 7.24
C GLU A 101 -16.20 13.99 6.25
N ARG A 102 -15.92 13.96 4.95
CA ARG A 102 -16.96 14.01 3.91
C ARG A 102 -17.84 12.78 3.92
N ARG A 103 -17.28 11.59 4.16
CA ARG A 103 -18.04 10.35 4.28
C ARG A 103 -19.03 10.42 5.44
N ALA A 104 -18.61 10.93 6.59
CA ALA A 104 -19.46 11.07 7.78
C ALA A 104 -20.61 12.06 7.56
N ALA A 105 -20.44 13.06 6.70
CA ALA A 105 -21.47 14.05 6.34
C ALA A 105 -22.54 13.52 5.37
N ILE A 106 -22.32 12.36 4.72
CA ILE A 106 -23.29 11.77 3.79
C ILE A 106 -24.33 10.95 4.58
N GLU A 107 -25.49 11.55 4.87
CA GLU A 107 -26.56 10.96 5.69
C GLU A 107 -27.40 9.88 4.96
N ASN A 108 -27.63 9.99 3.65
CA ASN A 108 -28.47 9.05 2.90
C ASN A 108 -28.00 8.78 1.45
N LEU A 109 -27.22 7.71 1.28
CA LEU A 109 -26.66 7.28 -0.02
C LEU A 109 -27.73 6.81 -1.03
N GLN A 110 -28.88 6.31 -0.57
CA GLN A 110 -29.94 5.84 -1.47
C GLN A 110 -30.71 7.00 -2.14
N ALA A 111 -30.79 8.15 -1.49
CA ALA A 111 -31.37 9.34 -2.10
C ALA A 111 -30.49 9.85 -3.25
N VAL A 112 -29.16 9.74 -3.12
CA VAL A 112 -28.22 10.29 -4.11
C VAL A 112 -27.97 9.36 -5.30
N THR A 113 -28.00 8.04 -5.09
CA THR A 113 -27.86 7.04 -6.17
C THR A 113 -29.10 6.91 -7.06
N THR A 114 -30.28 7.31 -6.56
CA THR A 114 -31.55 7.30 -7.31
C THR A 114 -31.80 8.59 -8.09
N THR A 115 -31.22 9.72 -7.67
CA THR A 115 -31.20 10.98 -8.43
C THR A 115 -29.94 11.09 -9.29
N LYS A 116 -29.84 10.28 -10.35
CA LYS A 116 -28.92 10.57 -11.49
C LYS A 116 -29.31 11.84 -12.27
N SER A 117 -30.09 12.73 -11.66
CA SER A 117 -30.60 13.99 -12.22
C SER A 117 -30.10 15.22 -11.47
N SER A 118 -29.18 15.07 -10.51
CA SER A 118 -28.36 16.19 -9.99
C SER A 118 -26.93 16.00 -10.47
N ASP A 119 -26.36 17.04 -11.10
CA ASP A 119 -25.25 16.96 -12.06
C ASP A 119 -23.86 16.54 -11.53
N VAL A 120 -23.71 16.04 -10.29
CA VAL A 120 -22.41 15.54 -9.79
C VAL A 120 -22.59 14.35 -8.84
N ASP A 121 -21.91 13.24 -9.13
CA ASP A 121 -21.82 12.05 -8.26
C ASP A 121 -21.07 12.42 -6.96
N PRO A 122 -21.62 12.12 -5.76
CA PRO A 122 -20.93 12.37 -4.49
C PRO A 122 -19.52 11.82 -4.42
N VAL A 123 -19.25 10.69 -5.07
CA VAL A 123 -17.91 10.11 -5.17
C VAL A 123 -16.96 11.12 -5.78
N THR A 124 -17.30 11.60 -6.98
CA THR A 124 -16.50 12.60 -7.70
C THR A 124 -16.22 13.84 -6.86
N ILE A 125 -17.19 14.30 -6.05
CA ILE A 125 -16.97 15.45 -5.15
C ILE A 125 -15.92 15.14 -4.07
N VAL A 126 -15.94 13.94 -3.50
CA VAL A 126 -14.98 13.55 -2.45
C VAL A 126 -13.61 13.24 -3.06
N ASP A 127 -13.57 12.51 -4.17
CA ASP A 127 -12.35 12.22 -4.94
C ASP A 127 -11.64 13.49 -5.39
N THR A 128 -12.35 14.42 -6.06
CA THR A 128 -11.77 15.71 -6.49
C THR A 128 -11.24 16.51 -5.29
N ALA A 129 -11.95 16.50 -4.16
CA ALA A 129 -11.49 17.22 -2.96
C ALA A 129 -10.25 16.59 -2.33
N ALA A 130 -10.15 15.27 -2.34
CA ALA A 130 -8.98 14.55 -1.87
C ALA A 130 -7.77 14.77 -2.80
N GLU A 131 -7.97 14.70 -4.13
CA GLU A 131 -6.92 14.97 -5.11
C GLU A 131 -6.37 16.40 -4.98
N GLU A 132 -7.25 17.38 -4.74
CA GLU A 132 -6.85 18.78 -4.55
C GLU A 132 -5.97 18.99 -3.30
N VAL A 133 -6.27 18.28 -2.21
CA VAL A 133 -5.42 18.28 -1.00
C VAL A 133 -4.05 17.67 -1.32
N ILE A 134 -4.04 16.53 -2.02
CA ILE A 134 -2.81 15.85 -2.41
C ILE A 134 -1.94 16.77 -3.27
N ARG A 135 -2.53 17.35 -4.32
CA ARG A 135 -1.87 18.28 -5.25
C ARG A 135 -1.29 19.50 -4.53
N THR A 136 -2.06 20.09 -3.61
CA THR A 136 -1.64 21.26 -2.84
C THR A 136 -0.43 20.92 -1.98
N MET A 137 -0.51 19.83 -1.21
CA MET A 137 0.59 19.41 -0.34
C MET A 137 1.83 18.98 -1.12
N LEU A 138 1.68 18.31 -2.26
CA LEU A 138 2.81 17.98 -3.13
C LEU A 138 3.52 19.25 -3.63
N THR A 139 2.76 20.28 -4.03
CA THR A 139 3.32 21.56 -4.47
C THR A 139 4.12 22.25 -3.36
N GLU A 140 3.64 22.18 -2.12
CA GLU A 140 4.30 22.81 -0.96
C GLU A 140 5.52 22.01 -0.47
N LEU A 141 5.37 20.70 -0.33
CA LEU A 141 6.41 19.83 0.24
C LEU A 141 7.49 19.52 -0.80
N ARG A 142 7.10 19.28 -2.05
CA ARG A 142 7.96 18.82 -3.16
C ARG A 142 7.79 19.69 -4.40
N PRO A 143 8.18 20.98 -4.32
CA PRO A 143 8.11 21.87 -5.47
C PRO A 143 8.97 21.32 -6.61
N GLY A 144 8.35 21.11 -7.76
CA GLY A 144 9.00 20.60 -8.96
C GLY A 144 8.80 19.12 -9.25
N ASP A 145 8.24 18.33 -8.32
CA ASP A 145 7.78 16.98 -8.63
C ASP A 145 6.52 17.03 -9.52
N GLY A 146 6.35 16.01 -10.37
CA GLY A 146 5.16 15.83 -11.21
C GLY A 146 4.08 15.02 -10.51
N MET A 147 2.90 14.92 -11.11
CA MET A 147 1.76 14.15 -10.61
C MET A 147 0.96 13.56 -11.76
N ILE A 148 0.44 12.34 -11.57
CA ILE A 148 -0.55 11.68 -12.42
C ILE A 148 -1.65 11.17 -11.47
N GLY A 149 -2.84 11.75 -11.56
CA GLY A 149 -4.01 11.40 -10.74
C GLY A 149 -5.14 10.77 -11.56
N GLU A 150 -5.98 9.98 -10.89
CA GLU A 150 -7.20 9.39 -11.47
C GLU A 150 -8.16 10.45 -12.02
N GLU A 151 -8.34 11.58 -11.32
CA GLU A 151 -9.34 12.60 -11.68
C GLU A 151 -8.85 13.54 -12.80
N GLY A 152 -7.74 13.20 -13.44
CA GLY A 152 -7.23 13.88 -14.65
C GLY A 152 -6.17 14.93 -14.40
N THR A 153 -5.68 15.10 -13.17
CA THR A 153 -4.50 15.94 -12.91
C THR A 153 -3.24 15.30 -13.48
N ALA A 154 -2.57 16.02 -14.37
CA ALA A 154 -1.26 15.64 -14.88
C ALA A 154 -0.31 16.85 -14.85
N THR A 155 0.78 16.76 -14.09
CA THR A 155 1.84 17.77 -14.03
C THR A 155 3.19 17.15 -14.35
N THR A 156 3.98 17.85 -15.17
CA THR A 156 5.31 17.38 -15.58
C THR A 156 6.33 17.62 -14.47
N ALA A 157 7.11 16.60 -14.14
CA ALA A 157 8.21 16.71 -13.19
C ALA A 157 9.40 17.49 -13.77
N THR A 158 10.03 18.31 -12.94
CA THR A 158 11.34 18.95 -13.19
C THR A 158 12.46 18.32 -12.36
N THR A 159 12.11 17.61 -11.28
CA THR A 159 13.03 16.89 -10.38
C THR A 159 13.31 15.44 -10.81
N GLY A 160 12.54 14.93 -11.78
CA GLY A 160 12.54 13.52 -12.18
C GLY A 160 11.66 12.61 -11.31
N VAL A 161 10.97 13.15 -10.29
CA VAL A 161 10.00 12.39 -9.47
C VAL A 161 8.58 12.69 -9.94
N THR A 162 7.80 11.65 -10.22
CA THR A 162 6.36 11.77 -10.55
C THR A 162 5.53 11.02 -9.52
N TRP A 163 4.51 11.67 -8.96
CA TRP A 163 3.59 11.07 -8.00
C TRP A 163 2.38 10.46 -8.71
N ILE A 164 2.21 9.14 -8.60
CA ILE A 164 1.03 8.43 -9.08
C ILE A 164 0.02 8.36 -7.94
N VAL A 165 -1.20 8.83 -8.17
CA VAL A 165 -2.19 9.06 -7.12
C VAL A 165 -3.55 8.49 -7.48
N ASP A 166 -4.11 7.71 -6.56
CA ASP A 166 -5.53 7.35 -6.50
C ASP A 166 -6.10 7.89 -5.17
N PRO A 167 -6.95 8.93 -5.22
CA PRO A 167 -7.54 9.50 -4.01
C PRO A 167 -8.45 8.52 -3.26
N ILE A 168 -9.23 7.69 -3.96
CA ILE A 168 -10.15 6.69 -3.37
C ILE A 168 -10.19 5.42 -4.22
N ASP A 169 -9.22 4.53 -4.02
CA ASP A 169 -9.29 3.18 -4.58
C ASP A 169 -10.42 2.43 -3.86
N GLY A 170 -11.36 1.89 -4.64
CA GLY A 170 -12.58 1.28 -4.12
C GLY A 170 -13.74 2.25 -3.90
N THR A 171 -13.91 3.25 -4.77
CA THR A 171 -15.06 4.19 -4.81
C THR A 171 -16.44 3.53 -4.63
N VAL A 172 -16.66 2.34 -5.20
CA VAL A 172 -17.91 1.57 -4.97
C VAL A 172 -18.04 1.16 -3.51
N ASN A 173 -16.97 0.67 -2.87
CA ASN A 173 -17.02 0.33 -1.45
C ASN A 173 -17.27 1.56 -0.57
N PHE A 174 -16.64 2.69 -0.91
CA PHE A 174 -16.90 3.98 -0.27
C PHE A 174 -18.40 4.33 -0.31
N LEU A 175 -19.02 4.25 -1.51
CA LEU A 175 -20.44 4.50 -1.72
C LEU A 175 -21.34 3.56 -0.94
N TYR A 176 -20.99 2.27 -0.85
CA TYR A 176 -21.82 1.26 -0.21
C TYR A 176 -21.48 1.04 1.27
N ASN A 177 -20.72 1.97 1.88
CA ASN A 177 -20.31 1.92 3.28
C ASN A 177 -19.56 0.62 3.65
N GLN A 178 -18.77 0.09 2.72
CA GLN A 178 -17.92 -1.07 2.98
C GLN A 178 -16.52 -0.57 3.39
N PRO A 179 -15.91 -1.10 4.47
CA PRO A 179 -14.64 -0.60 5.00
C PRO A 179 -13.41 -1.11 4.21
N GLN A 180 -13.49 -1.07 2.88
CA GLN A 180 -12.49 -1.59 1.94
C GLN A 180 -12.23 -0.57 0.83
N TYR A 181 -11.73 0.60 1.22
CA TYR A 181 -11.28 1.65 0.30
C TYR A 181 -10.08 2.38 0.89
N ALA A 182 -9.24 2.95 0.02
CA ALA A 182 -7.95 3.49 0.43
C ALA A 182 -7.54 4.72 -0.37
N VAL A 183 -6.67 5.53 0.24
CA VAL A 183 -5.83 6.48 -0.48
C VAL A 183 -4.56 5.74 -0.90
N SER A 184 -4.14 5.85 -2.15
CA SER A 184 -2.94 5.20 -2.70
C SER A 184 -2.03 6.24 -3.38
N LEU A 185 -0.78 6.34 -2.93
CA LEU A 185 0.23 7.23 -3.52
C LEU A 185 1.54 6.47 -3.75
N ALA A 186 2.12 6.64 -4.94
CA ALA A 186 3.47 6.17 -5.25
C ALA A 186 4.32 7.31 -5.80
N ALA A 187 5.58 7.38 -5.38
CA ALA A 187 6.59 8.20 -6.03
C ALA A 187 7.36 7.34 -7.05
N GLU A 188 7.42 7.81 -8.28
CA GLU A 188 8.06 7.15 -9.42
C GLU A 188 9.29 7.94 -9.87
N ILE A 189 10.38 7.23 -10.18
CA ILE A 189 11.57 7.76 -10.86
C ILE A 189 11.86 6.86 -12.05
N ASP A 190 12.03 7.45 -13.24
CA ASP A 190 12.28 6.71 -14.49
C ASP A 190 11.32 5.53 -14.69
N HIS A 191 10.02 5.77 -14.50
CA HIS A 191 8.97 4.75 -14.66
C HIS A 191 9.04 3.58 -13.68
N THR A 192 9.80 3.74 -12.59
CA THR A 192 9.92 2.75 -11.52
C THR A 192 9.38 3.35 -10.21
N PRO A 193 8.35 2.75 -9.59
CA PRO A 193 7.95 3.10 -8.23
C PRO A 193 9.12 2.90 -7.25
N VAL A 194 9.47 3.96 -6.51
CA VAL A 194 10.55 3.93 -5.51
C VAL A 194 10.07 4.15 -4.08
N ALA A 195 8.87 4.71 -3.89
CA ALA A 195 8.21 4.82 -2.61
C ALA A 195 6.70 4.70 -2.80
N GLY A 196 6.00 4.14 -1.82
CA GLY A 196 4.56 3.88 -1.94
C GLY A 196 3.88 3.79 -0.59
N VAL A 197 2.65 4.29 -0.52
CA VAL A 197 1.76 4.17 0.63
C VAL A 197 0.36 3.80 0.16
N VAL A 198 -0.28 2.90 0.91
CA VAL A 198 -1.71 2.59 0.81
C VAL A 198 -2.29 2.76 2.20
N LEU A 199 -3.27 3.65 2.34
CA LEU A 199 -3.93 3.95 3.61
C LEU A 199 -5.42 3.59 3.51
N ASN A 200 -5.85 2.55 4.22
CA ASN A 200 -7.26 2.24 4.36
C ASN A 200 -7.95 3.31 5.22
N VAL A 201 -8.76 4.15 4.59
CA VAL A 201 -9.39 5.31 5.22
C VAL A 201 -10.36 4.90 6.33
N ALA A 202 -11.07 3.79 6.16
CA ALA A 202 -12.08 3.32 7.10
C ALA A 202 -11.50 2.73 8.39
N THR A 203 -10.27 2.22 8.34
CA THR A 203 -9.64 1.49 9.47
C THR A 203 -8.41 2.19 10.03
N GLY A 204 -7.82 3.13 9.29
CA GLY A 204 -6.52 3.72 9.61
C GLY A 204 -5.34 2.76 9.46
N GLN A 205 -5.55 1.58 8.84
CA GLN A 205 -4.44 0.67 8.55
C GLN A 205 -3.64 1.22 7.36
N LEU A 206 -2.34 1.36 7.56
CA LEU A 206 -1.39 1.89 6.59
C LEU A 206 -0.37 0.83 6.21
N TRP A 207 -0.08 0.74 4.93
CA TRP A 207 1.04 0.01 4.38
C TRP A 207 1.96 0.99 3.67
N VAL A 208 3.26 0.88 3.91
CA VAL A 208 4.28 1.77 3.35
C VAL A 208 5.50 0.97 2.94
N ALA A 209 6.07 1.33 1.80
CA ALA A 209 7.31 0.73 1.30
C ALA A 209 8.18 1.78 0.62
N SER A 210 9.48 1.54 0.63
CA SER A 210 10.46 2.23 -0.19
C SER A 210 11.32 1.17 -0.88
N LYS A 211 11.80 1.43 -2.08
CA LYS A 211 12.62 0.49 -2.85
C LYS A 211 13.86 0.06 -2.06
N ASN A 212 14.12 -1.25 -2.00
CA ASN A 212 15.14 -1.90 -1.16
C ASN A 212 14.99 -1.66 0.35
N GLY A 213 13.86 -1.10 0.75
CA GLY A 213 13.51 -0.80 2.13
C GLY A 213 12.38 -1.69 2.62
N GLY A 214 12.01 -2.79 1.97
CA GLY A 214 10.95 -3.64 2.51
C GLY A 214 9.59 -2.94 2.67
N ALA A 215 8.62 -3.71 3.14
CA ALA A 215 7.27 -3.22 3.38
C ALA A 215 6.94 -3.25 4.87
N ILE A 216 6.24 -2.21 5.34
CA ILE A 216 5.90 -2.01 6.73
C ILE A 216 4.41 -1.74 6.83
N THR A 217 3.77 -2.26 7.88
CA THR A 217 2.38 -1.97 8.20
C THR A 217 2.23 -1.42 9.61
N LEU A 218 1.34 -0.44 9.79
CA LEU A 218 1.02 0.22 11.06
C LEU A 218 -0.39 0.82 11.03
N GLY A 219 -0.99 1.02 12.19
CA GLY A 219 -2.30 1.65 12.30
C GLY A 219 -2.77 1.77 13.76
N PRO A 220 -3.95 2.34 14.03
CA PRO A 220 -4.42 2.64 15.38
C PRO A 220 -4.30 1.48 16.39
N HIS A 221 -4.40 0.24 15.92
CA HIS A 221 -4.32 -0.97 16.74
C HIS A 221 -3.20 -1.93 16.29
N THR A 222 -2.35 -1.50 15.37
CA THR A 222 -1.30 -2.31 14.75
C THR A 222 0.03 -1.57 14.91
N PRO A 223 0.94 -2.01 15.81
CA PRO A 223 2.27 -1.41 15.88
C PRO A 223 3.02 -1.60 14.55
N PRO A 224 4.02 -0.74 14.26
CA PRO A 224 4.82 -0.88 13.06
C PRO A 224 5.53 -2.23 13.06
N ARG A 225 5.36 -2.98 11.97
CA ARG A 225 6.13 -4.20 11.71
C ARG A 225 6.49 -4.33 10.24
N LEU A 226 7.62 -4.98 9.98
CA LEU A 226 7.91 -5.51 8.65
C LEU A 226 6.88 -6.58 8.29
N ILE A 227 6.49 -6.60 7.03
CA ILE A 227 5.57 -7.60 6.48
C ILE A 227 6.29 -8.41 5.40
N THR A 228 5.89 -9.66 5.28
CA THR A 228 6.35 -10.58 4.25
C THR A 228 5.16 -11.34 3.72
N THR A 229 5.23 -11.79 2.46
CA THR A 229 4.19 -12.64 1.88
C THR A 229 4.00 -13.94 2.67
N SER A 230 2.87 -14.60 2.41
CA SER A 230 2.62 -15.96 2.89
C SER A 230 3.75 -16.92 2.43
N THR A 231 4.01 -17.94 3.25
CA THR A 231 4.96 -19.02 2.92
C THR A 231 4.26 -20.24 2.33
N GLU A 232 2.94 -20.18 2.15
CA GLU A 232 2.16 -21.24 1.52
C GLU A 232 2.56 -21.41 0.05
N THR A 233 2.77 -22.67 -0.36
CA THR A 233 3.19 -23.02 -1.73
C THR A 233 2.19 -23.96 -2.42
N SER A 234 1.20 -24.47 -1.68
CA SER A 234 0.14 -25.34 -2.19
C SER A 234 -1.06 -24.53 -2.66
N LEU A 235 -1.36 -24.59 -3.95
CA LEU A 235 -2.54 -23.92 -4.54
C LEU A 235 -3.84 -24.27 -3.81
N THR A 236 -4.03 -25.53 -3.42
CA THR A 236 -5.25 -25.99 -2.73
C THR A 236 -5.46 -25.38 -1.34
N LEU A 237 -4.42 -24.75 -0.78
CA LEU A 237 -4.46 -24.02 0.49
C LEU A 237 -4.46 -22.50 0.28
N SER A 238 -4.22 -22.03 -0.94
CA SER A 238 -4.13 -20.62 -1.29
C SER A 238 -5.49 -19.93 -1.38
N LEU A 239 -5.59 -18.78 -0.71
CA LEU A 239 -6.62 -17.78 -0.95
C LEU A 239 -6.16 -16.86 -2.07
N VAL A 240 -6.99 -16.68 -3.10
CA VAL A 240 -6.66 -15.80 -4.23
C VAL A 240 -7.61 -14.61 -4.26
N ALA A 241 -7.07 -13.40 -4.26
CA ALA A 241 -7.81 -12.18 -4.46
C ALA A 241 -7.98 -11.87 -5.97
N THR A 242 -9.09 -11.24 -6.33
CA THR A 242 -9.34 -10.77 -7.69
C THR A 242 -10.26 -9.55 -7.67
N GLY A 243 -10.24 -8.78 -8.75
CA GLY A 243 -11.27 -7.79 -9.04
C GLY A 243 -11.97 -8.02 -10.39
N PHE A 244 -12.94 -7.16 -10.67
CA PHE A 244 -13.84 -7.28 -11.81
C PHE A 244 -14.05 -5.90 -12.42
N SER A 245 -13.89 -5.77 -13.74
CA SER A 245 -13.98 -4.45 -14.38
C SER A 245 -15.41 -3.91 -14.40
N TYR A 246 -15.56 -2.60 -14.57
CA TYR A 246 -16.87 -1.96 -14.79
C TYR A 246 -17.59 -2.43 -16.07
N SER A 247 -16.85 -2.93 -17.07
CA SER A 247 -17.43 -3.49 -18.30
C SER A 247 -18.04 -4.88 -18.09
N ALA A 248 -19.35 -5.00 -18.30
CA ALA A 248 -20.06 -6.27 -18.20
C ALA A 248 -19.50 -7.35 -19.14
N ALA A 249 -19.06 -6.97 -20.35
CA ALA A 249 -18.46 -7.91 -21.29
C ALA A 249 -17.11 -8.46 -20.80
N ARG A 250 -16.28 -7.61 -20.17
CA ARG A 250 -15.01 -8.05 -19.56
C ARG A 250 -15.25 -8.92 -18.33
N ARG A 251 -16.24 -8.58 -17.49
CA ARG A 251 -16.59 -9.41 -16.32
C ARG A 251 -16.93 -10.84 -16.71
N LYS A 252 -17.64 -11.06 -17.81
CA LYS A 252 -17.92 -12.42 -18.32
C LYS A 252 -16.64 -13.21 -18.57
N LYS A 253 -15.65 -12.61 -19.23
CA LYS A 253 -14.34 -13.23 -19.46
C LYS A 253 -13.56 -13.46 -18.16
N GLN A 254 -13.62 -12.52 -17.21
CA GLN A 254 -12.98 -12.69 -15.91
C GLN A 254 -13.61 -13.84 -15.10
N VAL A 255 -14.92 -14.08 -15.26
CA VAL A 255 -15.60 -15.23 -14.64
C VAL A 255 -15.19 -16.56 -15.28
N GLU A 256 -14.86 -16.59 -16.57
CA GLU A 256 -14.30 -17.79 -17.22
C GLU A 256 -12.97 -18.19 -16.56
N ILE A 257 -12.05 -17.24 -16.34
CA ILE A 257 -10.79 -17.45 -15.62
C ILE A 257 -11.05 -17.94 -14.18
N LEU A 258 -11.97 -17.29 -13.47
CA LEU A 258 -12.37 -17.71 -12.13
C LEU A 258 -12.91 -19.15 -12.11
N GLY A 259 -13.69 -19.55 -13.13
CA GLY A 259 -14.24 -20.89 -13.25
C GLY A 259 -13.15 -21.98 -13.40
N GLU A 260 -12.03 -21.66 -14.04
CA GLU A 260 -10.87 -22.55 -14.12
C GLU A 260 -10.12 -22.66 -12.79
N LEU A 261 -10.02 -21.56 -12.04
CA LEU A 261 -9.25 -21.49 -10.80
C LEU A 261 -9.99 -22.10 -9.59
N ILE A 262 -11.29 -21.84 -9.45
CA ILE A 262 -12.05 -22.10 -8.21
C ILE A 262 -12.06 -23.58 -7.76
N GLY A 263 -11.82 -24.52 -8.68
CA GLY A 263 -11.71 -25.95 -8.37
C GLY A 263 -10.32 -26.41 -7.91
N THR A 264 -9.31 -25.54 -7.98
CA THR A 264 -7.90 -25.86 -7.71
C THR A 264 -7.32 -25.12 -6.51
N ILE A 265 -7.89 -23.97 -6.17
CA ILE A 265 -7.48 -23.14 -5.04
C ILE A 265 -8.35 -23.37 -3.80
N ARG A 266 -7.97 -22.82 -2.66
CA ARG A 266 -8.78 -22.94 -1.43
C ARG A 266 -10.07 -22.13 -1.53
N ASP A 267 -9.97 -20.85 -1.88
CA ASP A 267 -11.10 -19.94 -1.94
C ASP A 267 -10.71 -18.61 -2.65
N ILE A 268 -11.70 -17.79 -2.97
CA ILE A 268 -11.55 -16.49 -3.63
C ILE A 268 -11.91 -15.35 -2.70
N ARG A 269 -11.18 -14.24 -2.82
CA ARG A 269 -11.54 -12.94 -2.23
C ARG A 269 -11.79 -11.93 -3.34
N ARG A 270 -12.91 -11.22 -3.25
CA ARG A 270 -13.21 -10.06 -4.10
C ARG A 270 -13.57 -8.91 -3.17
N ARG A 271 -12.58 -8.13 -2.75
CA ARG A 271 -12.79 -7.05 -1.77
C ARG A 271 -13.13 -5.72 -2.42
N GLY A 272 -12.64 -5.45 -3.63
CA GLY A 272 -13.06 -4.30 -4.43
C GLY A 272 -12.24 -3.03 -4.26
N SER A 273 -10.97 -3.18 -3.85
CA SER A 273 -9.94 -2.15 -3.87
C SER A 273 -8.64 -2.85 -4.28
N ALA A 274 -8.08 -2.46 -5.42
CA ALA A 274 -6.90 -3.11 -6.01
C ALA A 274 -5.65 -2.88 -5.14
N ALA A 275 -5.46 -1.67 -4.64
CA ALA A 275 -4.35 -1.31 -3.78
C ALA A 275 -4.40 -2.10 -2.46
N LEU A 276 -5.58 -2.25 -1.83
CA LEU A 276 -5.72 -3.06 -0.62
C LEU A 276 -5.58 -4.56 -0.89
N ASP A 277 -6.02 -5.05 -2.05
CA ASP A 277 -5.82 -6.44 -2.44
C ASP A 277 -4.33 -6.78 -2.63
N LEU A 278 -3.54 -5.85 -3.19
CA LEU A 278 -2.08 -5.97 -3.27
C LEU A 278 -1.41 -5.91 -1.88
N CYS A 279 -1.83 -5.00 -1.00
CA CYS A 279 -1.31 -4.93 0.37
C CYS A 279 -1.62 -6.21 1.18
N ALA A 280 -2.73 -6.88 0.88
CA ALA A 280 -3.05 -8.14 1.51
C ALA A 280 -2.19 -9.31 1.03
N VAL A 281 -1.71 -9.29 -0.22
CA VAL A 281 -0.66 -10.20 -0.68
C VAL A 281 0.63 -9.92 0.09
N ALA A 282 1.02 -8.65 0.17
CA ALA A 282 2.21 -8.20 0.90
C ALA A 282 2.20 -8.63 2.38
N ASP A 283 1.03 -8.61 2.99
CA ASP A 283 0.82 -8.97 4.39
C ASP A 283 0.45 -10.45 4.62
N GLY A 284 0.54 -11.29 3.57
CA GLY A 284 0.27 -12.72 3.65
C GLY A 284 -1.17 -13.10 4.02
N GLN A 285 -2.13 -12.20 3.84
CA GLN A 285 -3.55 -12.45 4.08
C GLN A 285 -4.20 -13.23 2.93
N VAL A 286 -3.62 -13.12 1.74
CA VAL A 286 -3.92 -13.91 0.53
C VAL A 286 -2.61 -14.29 -0.14
N GLU A 287 -2.57 -15.42 -0.84
CA GLU A 287 -1.37 -15.91 -1.52
C GLU A 287 -1.15 -15.24 -2.88
N ALA A 288 -2.21 -14.78 -3.55
CA ALA A 288 -2.10 -14.14 -4.85
C ALA A 288 -3.23 -13.12 -5.07
N TYR A 289 -2.97 -12.17 -5.98
CA TYR A 289 -3.97 -11.26 -6.53
C TYR A 289 -3.81 -11.20 -8.05
N TYR A 290 -4.93 -11.21 -8.78
CA TYR A 290 -4.94 -10.94 -10.21
C TYR A 290 -6.10 -10.03 -10.59
N GLU A 291 -5.87 -9.12 -11.52
CA GLU A 291 -6.93 -8.30 -12.10
C GLU A 291 -6.55 -7.86 -13.51
N HIS A 292 -7.56 -7.54 -14.32
CA HIS A 292 -7.39 -7.00 -15.66
C HIS A 292 -8.07 -5.65 -15.74
N ALA A 293 -7.49 -4.75 -16.55
CA ALA A 293 -8.00 -3.41 -16.82
C ALA A 293 -7.94 -2.44 -15.64
N THR A 294 -6.90 -2.56 -14.82
CA THR A 294 -6.49 -1.55 -13.86
C THR A 294 -5.68 -0.44 -14.55
N ASN A 295 -5.74 0.76 -13.99
CA ASN A 295 -4.87 1.87 -14.32
C ASN A 295 -3.63 1.88 -13.44
N VAL A 296 -2.64 2.69 -13.79
CA VAL A 296 -1.37 2.76 -13.04
C VAL A 296 -1.56 3.18 -11.59
N TRP A 297 -2.51 4.06 -11.31
CA TRP A 297 -2.81 4.53 -9.95
C TRP A 297 -3.45 3.46 -9.06
N ASP A 298 -4.23 2.54 -9.62
CA ASP A 298 -4.83 1.42 -8.89
C ASP A 298 -3.77 0.48 -8.27
N TYR A 299 -2.60 0.35 -8.90
CA TYR A 299 -1.60 -0.65 -8.50
C TYR A 299 -0.22 -0.11 -8.13
N ALA A 300 0.20 1.10 -8.55
CA ALA A 300 1.60 1.52 -8.40
C ALA A 300 2.13 1.42 -6.96
N ALA A 301 1.37 1.92 -5.98
CA ALA A 301 1.77 1.86 -4.57
C ALA A 301 1.66 0.44 -4.00
N GLY A 302 0.53 -0.24 -4.23
CA GLY A 302 0.29 -1.59 -3.75
C GLY A 302 1.29 -2.61 -4.32
N ALA A 303 1.67 -2.46 -5.58
CA ALA A 303 2.65 -3.29 -6.28
C ALA A 303 4.04 -3.15 -5.65
N LEU A 304 4.48 -1.92 -5.35
CA LEU A 304 5.74 -1.70 -4.65
C LEU A 304 5.70 -2.31 -3.24
N VAL A 305 4.60 -2.12 -2.50
CA VAL A 305 4.42 -2.72 -1.17
C VAL A 305 4.49 -4.25 -1.26
N ALA A 306 3.84 -4.89 -2.24
CA ALA A 306 3.90 -6.33 -2.44
C ALA A 306 5.32 -6.80 -2.82
N LEU A 307 5.98 -6.10 -3.75
CA LEU A 307 7.34 -6.43 -4.19
C LEU A 307 8.34 -6.37 -3.03
N GLU A 308 8.29 -5.31 -2.25
CA GLU A 308 9.17 -5.12 -1.10
C GLU A 308 8.85 -6.05 0.08
N ALA A 309 7.65 -6.64 0.12
CA ALA A 309 7.30 -7.74 1.03
C ALA A 309 7.77 -9.12 0.52
N GLY A 310 8.37 -9.20 -0.68
CA GLY A 310 8.88 -10.43 -1.27
C GLY A 310 7.95 -11.10 -2.29
N ALA A 311 6.87 -10.45 -2.71
CA ALA A 311 6.01 -10.97 -3.78
C ALA A 311 6.70 -10.86 -5.14
N VAL A 312 6.35 -11.77 -6.05
CA VAL A 312 6.59 -11.56 -7.48
C VAL A 312 5.44 -10.73 -8.04
N VAL A 313 5.77 -9.63 -8.70
CA VAL A 313 4.78 -8.70 -9.26
C VAL A 313 5.02 -8.56 -10.76
N GLU A 314 3.95 -8.74 -11.53
CA GLU A 314 3.92 -8.45 -12.96
C GLU A 314 2.82 -7.43 -13.20
N THR A 315 3.20 -6.26 -13.70
CA THR A 315 2.26 -5.18 -14.04
C THR A 315 2.03 -5.11 -15.54
N PRO A 316 0.89 -4.57 -16.01
CA PRO A 316 0.72 -4.26 -17.41
C PRO A 316 1.87 -3.37 -17.90
N PRO A 317 2.37 -3.55 -19.14
CA PRO A 317 3.34 -2.63 -19.70
C PRO A 317 2.78 -1.22 -19.66
N ILE A 318 3.56 -0.28 -19.11
CA ILE A 318 3.19 1.13 -19.04
C ILE A 318 2.86 1.57 -20.47
N TRP A 319 1.66 2.11 -20.66
CA TRP A 319 1.23 2.61 -21.96
C TRP A 319 2.22 3.68 -22.41
N GLN A 320 3.01 3.38 -23.44
CA GLN A 320 3.76 4.39 -24.17
C GLN A 320 2.83 4.92 -25.26
N PRO A 321 2.60 6.25 -25.35
CA PRO A 321 1.95 6.80 -26.53
C PRO A 321 2.76 6.36 -27.75
N SER A 322 2.09 5.78 -28.75
CA SER A 322 2.74 5.40 -30.01
C SER A 322 3.56 6.58 -30.52
N PRO A 323 4.85 6.41 -30.86
CA PRO A 323 5.57 7.46 -31.56
C PRO A 323 4.84 7.76 -32.86
N SER A 324 4.53 9.04 -33.06
CA SER A 324 3.94 9.60 -34.28
C SER A 324 4.72 9.24 -35.54
#